data_AF-A0A417WDG2-F1
#
_entry.id   AF-A0A417WDG2-F1
#
_cell.length_a   1.000
_cell.length_b   1.000
_cell.length_c   1.000
_cell.angle_alpha   90.00
_cell.angle_beta   90.00
_cell.angle_gamma   90.00
#
_symmetry.space_group_name_H-M   'P 1'
#
loop_
_entity.id
_entity.type
_entity.pdbx_description
1 polymer ?
#
loop_
_entity_poly.entity_id
_entity_poly.type
_entity_poly.pdbx_seq_one_letter_code
_entity_poly.pdbx_strand_id
1 'polypeptide(L)' 'MINNWHTHEGGQILIATDGIGYHQIEGEPVQVLYPGDVAFCPPGVKHWHGGSADTSFAHIAANTNSELTELEWFGRA' A
#
# COMPACT_ATOMS: atom_id res chain seq x y z
N MET A 1 7.54 -7.84 6.18
CA MET A 1 8.22 -7.63 4.88
C MET A 1 7.45 -6.54 4.14
N ILE A 2 8.13 -5.50 3.64
CA ILE A 2 7.50 -4.36 2.95
C ILE A 2 7.89 -4.33 1.47
N ASN A 3 7.02 -3.81 0.61
CA ASN A 3 7.42 -3.48 -0.75
C ASN A 3 8.29 -2.22 -0.77
N ASN A 4 8.87 -1.92 -1.94
CA ASN A 4 9.57 -0.65 -2.11
C ASN A 4 8.54 0.47 -2.29
N TRP A 5 8.97 1.72 -2.09
CA TRP A 5 8.19 2.88 -2.49
C TRP A 5 7.79 2.79 -3.96
N HIS A 6 6.54 3.14 -4.28
CA HIS A 6 6.01 3.11 -5.64
C HIS A 6 4.79 4.02 -5.80
N THR A 7 4.39 4.28 -7.04
CA THR A 7 3.16 5.01 -7.41
C THR A 7 2.30 4.14 -8.33
N HIS A 8 0.98 4.27 -8.25
CA HIS A 8 0.06 3.76 -9.28
C HIS A 8 -0.63 4.95 -9.91
N GLU A 9 -0.51 5.12 -11.23
CA GLU A 9 -1.14 6.22 -11.97
C GLU A 9 -2.66 6.24 -11.74
N GLY A 10 -3.31 5.07 -11.77
CA GLY A 10 -4.74 4.91 -11.55
C GLY A 10 -5.20 4.84 -10.09
N GLY A 11 -4.28 4.93 -9.12
CA GLY A 11 -4.54 4.74 -7.69
C GLY A 11 -4.78 3.27 -7.31
N GLN A 12 -4.79 3.01 -6.00
CA GLN A 12 -4.95 1.67 -5.44
C GLN A 12 -5.75 1.69 -4.13
N ILE A 13 -6.51 0.63 -3.89
CA ILE A 13 -7.16 0.32 -2.62
C ILE A 13 -6.55 -0.95 -2.04
N LEU A 14 -6.23 -0.94 -0.76
CA LEU A 14 -5.78 -2.10 0.01
C LEU A 14 -6.88 -2.48 0.99
N ILE A 15 -7.25 -3.77 1.02
CA ILE A 15 -8.21 -4.32 2.00
C ILE A 15 -7.46 -5.36 2.82
N ALA A 16 -7.21 -5.04 4.10
CA ALA A 16 -6.50 -5.93 5.00
C ALA A 16 -7.36 -7.15 5.35
N THR A 17 -6.81 -8.36 5.19
CA THR A 17 -7.56 -9.61 5.38
C THR A 17 -7.03 -10.47 6.52
N ASP A 18 -5.74 -10.39 6.83
CA ASP A 18 -5.14 -11.15 7.95
C ASP A 18 -3.83 -10.51 8.45
N GLY A 19 -3.51 -10.75 9.73
CA GLY A 19 -2.31 -10.21 10.38
C GLY A 19 -2.30 -8.69 10.57
N ILE A 20 -1.14 -8.13 10.93
CA ILE A 20 -0.95 -6.68 11.11
C ILE A 20 -0.01 -6.14 10.04
N GLY A 21 -0.48 -5.16 9.29
CA GLY A 21 0.24 -4.49 8.22
C GLY A 21 0.54 -3.03 8.51
N TYR A 22 1.38 -2.46 7.65
CA TYR A 22 1.64 -1.03 7.57
C TYR A 22 1.41 -0.53 6.16
N HIS A 23 0.96 0.72 6.07
CA HIS A 23 0.89 1.50 4.85
C HIS A 23 1.41 2.91 5.15
N GLN A 24 2.11 3.53 4.22
CA GLN A 24 2.57 4.90 4.38
C GLN A 24 2.58 5.63 3.04
N ILE A 25 2.05 6.86 3.04
CA ILE A 25 2.22 7.84 1.98
C ILE A 25 3.48 8.67 2.28
N GLU A 26 4.25 9.02 1.26
CA GLU A 26 5.49 9.80 1.43
C GLU A 26 5.23 11.12 2.18
N GLY A 27 5.95 11.33 3.29
CA GLY A 27 5.80 12.50 4.15
C GLY A 27 4.74 12.38 5.24
N GLU A 28 3.87 11.37 5.19
CA GLU A 28 2.81 11.15 6.18
C GLU A 28 3.21 10.12 7.25
N PRO A 29 2.54 10.10 8.41
CA PRO A 29 2.72 9.05 9.41
C PRO A 29 2.40 7.65 8.86
N VAL A 30 3.11 6.64 9.36
CA VAL A 30 2.79 5.23 9.07
C VAL A 30 1.41 4.90 9.63
N GLN A 31 0.55 4.35 8.79
CA GLN A 31 -0.76 3.81 9.15
C GLN A 31 -0.63 2.32 9.49
N VAL A 32 -1.21 1.91 10.61
CA VAL A 32 -1.32 0.50 10.99
C VAL A 32 -2.62 -0.05 10.42
N LEU A 33 -2.56 -1.23 9.80
CA LEU A 33 -3.70 -1.91 9.21
C LEU A 33 -3.99 -3.22 9.97
N TYR A 34 -5.21 -3.33 10.46
CA TYR A 34 -5.79 -4.54 11.05
C TYR A 34 -6.75 -5.22 10.06
N PRO A 35 -7.06 -6.52 10.23
CA PRO A 35 -8.02 -7.20 9.36
C PRO A 35 -9.37 -6.47 9.36
N GLY A 36 -9.88 -6.16 8.17
CA GLY A 36 -11.08 -5.35 7.95
C GLY A 36 -10.80 -3.88 7.61
N ASP A 37 -9.60 -3.37 7.87
CA ASP A 37 -9.24 -2.01 7.49
C ASP A 37 -9.06 -1.85 5.98
N VAL A 38 -9.34 -0.64 5.50
CA VAL A 38 -9.17 -0.24 4.11
C VAL A 38 -8.22 0.95 4.05
N ALA A 39 -7.13 0.82 3.29
CA ALA A 39 -6.25 1.93 2.96
C ALA A 39 -6.49 2.38 1.52
N PHE A 40 -6.48 3.70 1.32
CA PHE A 40 -6.55 4.32 0.01
C PHE A 40 -5.20 4.92 -0.36
N CYS A 41 -4.70 4.52 -1.53
CA CYS A 41 -3.49 5.02 -2.14
C CYS A 41 -3.90 5.89 -3.34
N PRO A 42 -3.90 7.24 -3.23
CA PRO A 42 -4.41 8.09 -4.29
C PRO A 42 -3.60 7.96 -5.60
N PRO A 43 -4.23 8.23 -6.76
CA PRO A 43 -3.56 8.30 -8.06
C PRO A 43 -2.25 9.12 -8.04
N GLY A 44 -1.16 8.53 -8.54
CA GLY A 44 0.15 9.19 -8.65
C GLY A 44 0.85 9.49 -7.31
N VAL A 45 0.29 9.08 -6.17
CA VAL A 45 0.89 9.34 -4.85
C VAL A 45 1.84 8.21 -4.47
N LYS A 46 3.05 8.58 -4.07
CA LYS A 46 4.10 7.64 -3.69
C LYS A 46 3.83 7.07 -2.31
N HIS A 47 3.82 5.74 -2.22
CA HIS A 47 3.52 5.01 -1.00
C HIS A 47 4.26 3.67 -0.93
N TRP A 48 4.20 3.03 0.23
CA TRP A 48 4.57 1.62 0.42
C TRP A 48 3.58 0.94 1.35
N HIS A 49 3.56 -0.38 1.32
CA HIS A 49 2.80 -1.20 2.25
C HIS A 49 3.46 -2.56 2.47
N GLY A 50 3.11 -3.22 3.56
CA GLY A 50 3.64 -4.54 3.89
C GLY A 50 3.30 -5.02 5.28
N GLY A 51 3.82 -6.18 5.65
CA GLY A 51 3.62 -6.74 6.99
C GLY A 51 4.47 -6.03 8.03
N SER A 52 3.95 -6.02 9.27
CA SER A 52 4.64 -5.51 10.44
C SER A 52 5.96 -6.24 10.73
N ALA A 53 6.70 -5.75 11.73
CA ALA A 53 7.93 -6.41 12.18
C ALA A 53 7.68 -7.77 12.83
N ASP A 54 6.51 -7.94 13.44
CA ASP A 54 6.21 -9.06 14.34
C ASP A 54 5.22 -10.08 13.78
N THR A 55 4.49 -9.75 12.71
CA THR A 55 3.42 -10.60 12.14
C THR A 55 3.52 -10.75 10.63
N SER A 56 2.98 -11.86 10.12
CA SER A 56 2.56 -11.92 8.71
C SER A 56 1.46 -10.90 8.43
N PHE A 57 1.24 -10.58 7.16
CA PHE A 57 0.16 -9.71 6.71
C PHE A 57 -0.35 -10.19 5.36
N ALA A 58 -1.67 -10.25 5.21
CA ALA A 58 -2.34 -10.53 3.96
C ALA A 58 -3.36 -9.43 3.67
N HIS A 59 -3.46 -9.05 2.41
CA HIS A 59 -4.43 -8.07 1.94
C HIS A 59 -4.82 -8.35 0.49
N ILE A 60 -5.98 -7.85 0.09
CA ILE A 60 -6.36 -7.69 -1.30
C ILE A 60 -5.87 -6.32 -1.77
N ALA A 61 -5.36 -6.23 -3.00
CA ALA A 61 -5.02 -4.98 -3.66
C ALA A 61 -5.86 -4.81 -4.93
N ALA A 62 -6.50 -3.65 -5.07
CA ALA A 62 -7.32 -3.32 -6.22
C ALA A 62 -6.88 -1.99 -6.83
N ASN A 63 -6.37 -2.01 -8.07
CA ASN A 63 -6.05 -0.80 -8.81
C ASN A 63 -7.35 -0.23 -9.42
N THR A 64 -7.64 1.05 -9.18
CA THR A 64 -9.00 1.59 -9.32
C THR A 64 -9.34 2.17 -10.70
N ASN A 65 -8.35 2.43 -11.54
CA ASN A 65 -8.54 2.95 -12.89
C ASN A 65 -7.76 2.09 -13.90
N SER A 66 -8.43 1.10 -14.50
CA SER A 66 -7.79 0.07 -15.33
C SER A 66 -7.19 0.60 -16.63
N GLU A 67 -7.59 1.78 -17.08
CA GLU A 67 -7.02 2.44 -18.27
C GLU A 67 -5.69 3.15 -17.96
N LEU A 68 -5.41 3.43 -16.68
CA LEU A 68 -4.20 4.11 -16.20
C LEU A 68 -3.30 3.11 -15.48
N THR A 69 -2.47 2.42 -16.25
CA THR A 69 -1.73 1.23 -15.77
C THR A 69 -0.30 1.52 -15.33
N GLU A 70 0.17 2.77 -15.42
CA GLU A 70 1.57 3.06 -15.12
C GLU A 70 1.88 2.85 -13.63
N LEU A 71 2.98 2.14 -13.38
CA LEU A 71 3.50 1.77 -12.06
C LEU A 71 4.98 2.13 -12.05
N GLU A 72 5.36 3.11 -11.21
CA GLU A 72 6.75 3.50 -11.04
C GLU A 72 7.28 2.96 -9.70
N TRP A 73 8.43 2.31 -9.75
CA TRP A 73 9.12 1.79 -8.55
C TRP A 73 10.30 2.67 -8.19
N PHE A 74 10.48 2.91 -6.89
CA PHE A 74 11.62 3.62 -6.32
C PHE A 74 12.45 2.69 -5.43
N GLY A 75 13.60 3.17 -4.97
CA GLY A 75 14.44 2.43 -4.01
C GLY A 75 13.82 2.34 -2.62
N ARG A 76 14.35 1.43 -1.79
CA ARG A 76 14.20 1.51 -0.33
C ARG A 76 15.14 2.60 0.17
N ALA A 77 14.60 3.62 0.82
CA ALA A 77 15.40 4.50 1.69
C ALA A 77 15.74 3.74 2.98
#